data_AF-A0A9E6V6Y9-F1
#
_entry.id   AF-A0A9E6V6Y9-F1
#
_cell.length_a   1.000
_cell.length_b   1.000
_cell.length_c   1.000
_cell.angle_alpha   90.00
_cell.angle_beta   90.00
_cell.angle_gamma   90.00
#
_symmetry.space_group_name_H-M   'P 1'
#
loop_
_entity.id
_entity.type
_entity.pdbx_description
1 polymer ?
#
loop_
_entity_poly.entity_id
_entity_poly.type
_entity_poly.pdbx_seq_one_letter_code
_entity_poly.pdbx_strand_id
1 'polypeptide(L)'
;MIGKDAPQIAAELASRGVKHQQFSCLEDAVYAALERAESGDVLLLSPACASWDMFKNYEVRAEAFARAVNTWAKAHGRTLVKEPGHA
;
A
#
# COMPACT_ATOMS: atom_id res chain seq x y z
N MET A 1 -4.85 4.85 1.24
CA MET A 1 -5.59 4.74 -0.04
C MET A 1 -4.99 5.69 -1.05
N ILE A 2 -5.02 5.32 -2.33
CA ILE A 2 -4.47 6.08 -3.46
C ILE A 2 -5.42 5.95 -4.65
N GLY A 3 -5.29 6.84 -5.65
CA GLY A 3 -6.01 6.76 -6.91
C GLY A 3 -7.38 7.44 -6.91
N LYS A 4 -8.04 7.41 -8.07
CA LYS A 4 -9.26 8.20 -8.37
C LYS A 4 -10.45 7.88 -7.48
N ASP A 5 -10.62 6.60 -7.11
CA ASP A 5 -11.74 6.14 -6.29
C ASP A 5 -11.48 6.32 -4.78
N ALA A 6 -10.28 6.75 -4.39
CA ALA A 6 -9.92 6.93 -2.98
C ALA A 6 -10.91 7.81 -2.19
N PRO A 7 -11.47 8.92 -2.74
CA PRO A 7 -12.46 9.72 -2.03
C PRO A 7 -13.77 8.98 -1.76
N GLN A 8 -14.25 8.17 -2.71
CA GLN A 8 -15.50 7.42 -2.56
C GLN A 8 -15.34 6.29 -1.52
N ILE A 9 -14.24 5.54 -1.60
CA ILE A 9 -13.91 4.50 -0.62
C ILE A 9 -13.70 5.12 0.78
N ALA A 10 -13.05 6.28 0.87
CA ALA A 10 -12.88 6.98 2.13
C ALA A 10 -14.19 7.37 2.81
N ALA A 11 -15.16 7.88 2.03
CA ALA A 11 -16.47 8.23 2.56
C ALA A 11 -17.18 7.01 3.18
N GLU A 12 -17.09 5.86 2.53
CA GLU A 12 -17.68 4.61 3.04
C GLU A 12 -16.92 4.05 4.26
N LEU A 13 -15.59 4.15 4.28
CA LEU A 13 -14.81 3.75 5.47
C LEU A 13 -15.09 4.69 6.65
N ALA A 14 -15.25 5.99 6.40
CA ALA A 14 -15.59 6.98 7.41
C ALA A 14 -16.96 6.70 8.03
N SER A 15 -17.98 6.38 7.22
CA SER A 15 -19.33 6.07 7.71
C SER A 15 -19.36 4.83 8.61
N ARG A 16 -18.37 3.93 8.46
CA ARG A 16 -18.20 2.71 9.25
C ARG A 16 -17.21 2.83 10.41
N GLY A 17 -16.63 4.02 10.63
CA GLY A 17 -15.65 4.26 11.69
C GLY A 17 -14.29 3.59 11.46
N VAL A 18 -13.97 3.18 10.23
CA VAL A 18 -12.70 2.56 9.89
C VAL A 18 -11.65 3.65 9.67
N LYS A 19 -10.55 3.57 10.44
CA LYS A 19 -9.41 4.48 10.29
C LYS A 19 -8.78 4.32 8.92
N HIS A 20 -8.61 5.42 8.21
CA HIS A 20 -8.03 5.43 6.88
C HIS A 20 -7.25 6.73 6.64
N GLN A 21 -6.35 6.70 5.67
CA GLN A 21 -5.57 7.86 5.24
C GLN A 21 -5.46 7.83 3.71
N GLN A 22 -5.47 9.01 3.08
CA GLN A 22 -5.31 9.17 1.64
C GLN A 22 -3.93 9.73 1.31
N PHE A 23 -3.36 9.28 0.19
CA PHE A 23 -2.05 9.72 -0.31
C PHE A 23 -2.13 9.94 -1.82
N SER A 24 -1.23 10.78 -2.33
CA SER A 24 -1.13 11.09 -3.77
C SER A 24 -0.34 10.04 -4.56
N CYS A 25 0.59 9.32 -3.94
CA CYS A 25 1.39 8.27 -4.58
C CYS A 25 1.47 6.99 -3.72
N LEU A 26 1.90 5.89 -4.34
CA LEU A 26 2.01 4.58 -3.70
C LEU A 26 3.12 4.56 -2.65
N GLU A 27 4.24 5.20 -2.96
CA GLU A 27 5.43 5.26 -2.12
C GLU A 27 5.13 5.88 -0.77
N ASP A 28 4.47 7.05 -0.74
CA ASP A 28 4.08 7.74 0.49
C ASP A 28 3.12 6.88 1.33
N ALA A 29 2.17 6.20 0.66
CA ALA A 29 1.25 5.30 1.33
C ALA A 29 1.95 4.11 1.98
N VAL A 30 2.94 3.53 1.30
CA VAL A 30 3.75 2.42 1.82
C VAL A 30 4.59 2.88 3.00
N TYR A 31 5.24 4.04 2.90
CA TYR A 31 6.14 4.53 3.96
C TYR A 31 5.36 4.85 5.23
N ALA A 32 4.25 5.58 5.09
CA ALA A 32 3.38 5.88 6.24
C ALA A 32 2.80 4.61 6.88
N ALA A 33 2.52 3.57 6.09
CA ALA A 33 2.08 2.29 6.64
C ALA A 33 3.20 1.58 7.41
N LEU A 34 4.41 1.54 6.88
CA LEU A 34 5.58 0.90 7.51
C LEU A 34 6.07 1.62 8.77
N GLU A 35 5.94 2.95 8.82
CA GLU A 35 6.25 3.75 10.02
C GLU A 35 5.32 3.41 11.20
N ARG A 36 4.10 2.97 10.90
CA ARG A 36 3.09 2.61 11.90
C ARG A 36 3.05 1.10 12.19
N ALA A 37 3.73 0.30 11.39
CA ALA A 37 3.69 -1.16 11.47
C ALA A 37 4.63 -1.71 12.54
N GLU A 38 4.08 -2.55 13.39
CA GLU A 38 4.79 -3.26 14.44
C GLU A 38 5.23 -4.66 13.98
N SER A 39 6.03 -5.34 14.80
CA SER A 39 6.42 -6.71 14.49
C SER A 39 5.21 -7.63 14.56
N GLY A 40 4.98 -8.40 13.49
CA GLY A 40 3.81 -9.27 13.36
C GLY A 40 2.68 -8.68 12.52
N ASP A 41 2.73 -7.38 12.20
CA ASP A 41 1.78 -6.76 11.29
C ASP A 41 2.02 -7.20 9.83
N VAL A 42 0.93 -7.24 9.06
CA VAL A 42 0.95 -7.56 7.63
C VAL A 42 0.67 -6.30 6.81
N LEU A 43 1.59 -5.97 5.91
CA LEU A 43 1.36 -4.95 4.90
C LEU A 43 0.85 -5.59 3.60
N LEU A 44 -0.42 -5.36 3.28
CA LEU A 44 -1.07 -5.93 2.09
C LEU A 44 -1.38 -4.85 1.05
N LEU A 45 -0.97 -5.08 -0.19
CA LEU A 45 -1.47 -4.35 -1.36
C LEU A 45 -2.59 -5.16 -2.02
N SER A 46 -3.84 -4.79 -1.75
CA SER A 46 -5.03 -5.37 -2.40
C SER A 46 -5.86 -4.28 -3.09
N PRO A 47 -5.54 -3.95 -4.35
CA PRO A 47 -6.26 -2.93 -5.10
C PRO A 47 -7.57 -3.53 -5.63
N ALA A 48 -8.69 -3.20 -4.98
CA ALA A 48 -10.04 -3.57 -5.42
C ALA A 48 -10.48 -2.93 -6.76
N CYS A 49 -9.63 -2.07 -7.36
CA CYS A 49 -9.87 -1.37 -8.62
C CYS A 49 -8.77 -1.66 -9.66
N ALA A 50 -9.16 -1.63 -10.94
CA ALA A 50 -8.26 -1.82 -12.08
C ALA A 50 -7.10 -0.80 -12.06
N SER A 51 -5.90 -1.24 -12.42
CA SER A 51 -4.65 -0.47 -12.25
C SER A 51 -4.49 0.77 -13.13
N TRP A 52 -5.43 1.00 -14.05
CA TRP A 52 -5.21 1.82 -15.24
C TRP A 52 -5.11 3.33 -14.97
N ASP A 53 -5.54 3.79 -13.79
CA ASP A 53 -5.48 5.21 -13.43
C ASP A 53 -4.08 5.67 -12.97
N MET A 54 -3.22 4.77 -12.48
CA MET A 54 -1.89 5.12 -11.95
C MET A 54 -0.74 4.27 -12.51
N PHE A 55 -1.03 3.08 -13.06
CA PHE A 55 0.00 2.15 -13.53
C PHE A 55 -0.43 1.44 -14.82
N LYS A 56 0.54 1.20 -15.71
CA LYS A 56 0.30 0.57 -17.01
C LYS A 56 -0.36 -0.82 -16.91
N ASN A 57 -0.02 -1.58 -15.89
CA ASN A 57 -0.57 -2.91 -15.60
C ASN A 57 -0.37 -3.27 -14.11
N TYR A 58 -0.85 -4.45 -13.70
CA TYR A 58 -0.79 -4.88 -12.31
C TYR A 58 0.65 -5.22 -11.87
N GLU A 59 1.48 -5.71 -12.78
CA GLU A 59 2.87 -6.09 -12.54
C GLU A 59 3.70 -4.87 -12.18
N VAL A 60 3.61 -3.78 -12.96
CA VAL A 60 4.35 -2.54 -12.68
C VAL A 60 3.96 -1.96 -11.32
N ARG A 61 2.69 -2.08 -10.93
CA ARG A 61 2.22 -1.66 -9.60
C ARG A 61 2.77 -2.56 -8.49
N ALA A 62 2.76 -3.88 -8.69
CA ALA A 62 3.31 -4.84 -7.73
C ALA A 62 4.83 -4.63 -7.55
N GLU A 63 5.55 -4.38 -8.64
CA GLU A 63 6.96 -4.03 -8.61
C GLU A 63 7.19 -2.69 -7.89
N ALA A 64 6.39 -1.67 -8.15
CA ALA A 64 6.51 -0.38 -7.47
C ALA A 64 6.33 -0.52 -5.95
N PHE A 65 5.33 -1.31 -5.53
CA PHE A 65 5.14 -1.66 -4.13
C PHE A 65 6.35 -2.40 -3.55
N ALA A 66 6.81 -3.46 -4.20
CA ALA A 66 7.97 -4.22 -3.75
C ALA A 66 9.23 -3.35 -3.67
N ARG A 67 9.44 -2.43 -4.62
CA ARG A 67 10.54 -1.46 -4.60
C ARG A 67 10.43 -0.52 -3.41
N ALA A 68 9.28 0.12 -3.20
CA ALA A 68 9.05 1.04 -2.09
C ALA A 68 9.31 0.35 -0.74
N VAL A 69 8.73 -0.83 -0.55
CA VAL A 69 8.90 -1.65 0.65
C VAL A 69 10.37 -1.98 0.90
N ASN A 70 11.10 -2.43 -0.12
CA ASN A 70 12.52 -2.76 0.00
C ASN A 70 13.40 -1.53 0.29
N THR A 71 13.11 -0.39 -0.34
CA THR A 71 13.85 0.86 -0.13
C THR A 71 13.70 1.33 1.32
N TRP A 72 12.48 1.34 1.84
CA TRP A 72 12.21 1.75 3.22
C TRP A 72 12.88 0.80 4.22
N ALA A 73 12.77 -0.52 4.01
CA ALA A 73 13.35 -1.52 4.90
C ALA A 73 14.88 -1.39 5.00
N LYS A 74 15.56 -1.20 3.86
CA LYS A 74 17.01 -0.96 3.82
C LYS A 74 17.40 0.31 4.57
N ALA A 75 16.66 1.39 4.40
CA ALA A 75 16.95 2.67 5.07
C ALA A 75 16.79 2.59 6.61
N HIS A 76 15.91 1.72 7.10
CA HIS A 76 15.61 1.57 8.53
C HIS A 76 16.21 0.31 9.17
N GLY A 77 17.06 -0.42 8.45
CA GLY A 77 17.68 -1.66 8.95
C GLY A 77 16.69 -2.76 9.31
N ARG A 78 15.49 -2.78 8.71
CA ARG A 78 14.48 -3.81 8.95
C ARG A 78 14.57 -4.93 7.92
N THR A 79 14.22 -6.14 8.33
CA THR A 79 14.04 -7.27 7.43
C THR A 79 12.55 -7.52 7.25
N LEU A 80 12.10 -7.61 6.01
CA LEU A 80 10.73 -7.97 5.67
C LEU A 80 10.73 -9.35 5.02
N VAL A 81 9.80 -10.19 5.46
CA VAL A 81 9.62 -11.53 4.91
C VAL A 81 8.43 -11.48 3.97
N LYS A 82 8.63 -11.90 2.72
CA LYS A 82 7.52 -12.10 1.79
C LYS A 82 6.91 -13.47 2.09
N GLU A 83 5.63 -13.53 2.42
CA GLU A 83 4.96 -14.82 2.57
C GLU A 83 4.87 -15.53 1.20
N PRO A 84 5.27 -16.81 1.11
CA PRO A 84 5.11 -17.59 -0.11
C PRO A 84 3.62 -17.88 -0.37
N GLY A 85 3.15 -17.63 -1.59
CA GLY A 85 1.83 -18.11 -2.04
C GLY A 85 0.83 -17.07 -2.56
N HIS A 86 1.13 -15.77 -2.48
CA HIS A 86 0.26 -14.71 -3.02
C HIS A 86 0.94 -13.99 -4.20
N ALA A 87 0.88 -14.62 -5.38
CA ALA A 87 1.24 -14.03 -6.67
C ALA A 87 -0.04 -13.86 -7.50
#